data_AF-A0A9D4CGA8-F1
#
_entry.id   AF-A0A9D4CGA8-F1
#
_cell.length_a   1.000
_cell.length_b   1.000
_cell.length_c   1.000
_cell.angle_alpha   90.00
_cell.angle_beta   90.00
_cell.angle_gamma   90.00
#
_symmetry.space_group_name_H-M   'P 1'
#
loop_
_entity.id
_entity.type
_entity.pdbx_description
1 polymer ?
#
loop_
_entity_poly.entity_id
_entity_poly.type
_entity_poly.pdbx_seq_one_letter_code
_entity_poly.pdbx_strand_id
1 'polypeptide(L)'
;MGSSISLWRPTEDNAQIQKQKQLLRAKEASKQMLFGVFGNLLAIIEEFEQRTINGRVPRSAIALPDQKHKDLEDIRSIVQTQILLFETQNRVCLPEVKSSINSEMRQRTLIWAAVRSENNVALDETDTYIAQLYEILVKGKTKHECLEKPPKHVNDETIRENFQHIMKGKHDASVLDESFKADSRKKATAPATRQSSNEHAYRLGAQRIMGVKKDLEKVLQNDVKLFEKEVMMETSDLR
;
A
#
# COMPACT_ATOMS: atom_id res chain seq x y z
N MET A 1 61.59 4.89 -14.16
CA MET A 1 60.76 5.59 -13.16
C MET A 1 59.74 6.43 -13.90
N GLY A 2 58.45 6.37 -13.50
CA GLY A 2 57.40 7.22 -14.06
C GLY A 2 56.14 6.49 -14.54
N SER A 3 55.57 5.59 -13.72
CA SER A 3 54.19 5.13 -13.97
C SER A 3 53.24 6.26 -13.57
N SER A 4 52.76 7.02 -14.56
CA SER A 4 51.73 8.03 -14.36
C SER A 4 50.42 7.33 -13.99
N ILE A 5 50.10 7.30 -12.70
CA ILE A 5 48.77 6.93 -12.23
C ILE A 5 47.86 8.09 -12.60
N SER A 6 47.13 7.96 -13.71
CA SER A 6 46.03 8.86 -14.03
C SER A 6 44.96 8.70 -12.95
N LEU A 7 44.93 9.61 -11.99
CA LEU A 7 43.78 9.79 -11.10
C LEU A 7 42.57 10.08 -11.99
N TRP A 8 41.72 9.08 -12.21
CA TRP A 8 40.41 9.27 -12.82
C TRP A 8 39.62 10.26 -11.96
N ARG A 9 39.62 11.55 -12.33
CA ARG A 9 38.62 12.50 -11.82
C ARG A 9 37.36 12.27 -12.65
N PRO A 10 36.22 11.91 -12.04
CA PRO A 10 34.96 11.93 -12.76
C PRO A 10 34.75 13.34 -13.32
N THR A 11 34.57 13.46 -14.63
CA THR A 11 34.12 14.71 -15.26
C THR A 11 32.79 15.15 -14.63
N GLU A 12 32.51 16.45 -14.58
CA GLU A 12 31.27 16.99 -13.98
C GLU A 12 30.00 16.32 -14.54
N ASP A 13 30.02 15.98 -15.83
CA ASP A 13 28.95 15.22 -16.50
C ASP A 13 28.74 13.81 -15.90
N ASN A 14 29.82 13.11 -15.55
CA ASN A 14 29.74 11.79 -14.93
C ASN A 14 29.17 11.88 -13.50
N ALA A 15 29.53 12.92 -12.75
CA ALA A 15 28.97 13.14 -11.41
C ALA A 15 27.47 13.50 -11.47
N GLN A 16 27.07 14.30 -12.46
CA GLN A 16 25.67 14.69 -12.66
C GLN A 16 24.78 13.51 -13.08
N ILE A 17 25.25 12.65 -13.99
CA ILE A 17 24.56 11.42 -14.39
C ILE A 17 24.43 10.46 -13.19
N GLN A 18 25.47 10.30 -12.38
CA GLN A 18 25.40 9.46 -11.18
C GLN A 18 24.39 9.98 -10.16
N LYS A 19 24.35 11.30 -9.93
CA LYS A 19 23.37 11.94 -9.05
C LYS A 19 21.94 11.72 -9.52
N GLN A 20 21.67 11.87 -10.82
CA GLN A 20 20.35 11.60 -11.39
C GLN A 20 19.93 10.14 -11.22
N LYS A 21 20.85 9.19 -11.48
CA LYS A 21 20.60 7.76 -11.27
C LYS A 21 20.35 7.41 -9.80
N GLN A 22 21.05 8.03 -8.86
CA GLN A 22 20.78 7.87 -7.42
C GLN A 22 19.39 8.39 -7.06
N LEU A 23 19.01 9.56 -7.58
CA LEU A 23 17.71 10.16 -7.30
C LEU A 23 16.55 9.33 -7.87
N LEU A 24 16.68 8.79 -9.08
CA LEU A 24 15.68 7.88 -9.66
C LEU A 24 15.54 6.60 -8.81
N ARG A 25 16.65 5.99 -8.40
CA ARG A 25 16.62 4.81 -7.52
C ARG A 25 15.95 5.09 -6.18
N ALA A 26 16.29 6.22 -5.55
CA ALA A 26 15.68 6.62 -4.29
C ALA A 26 14.15 6.84 -4.43
N LYS A 27 13.70 7.39 -5.57
CA LYS A 27 12.28 7.54 -5.89
C LYS A 27 11.58 6.18 -6.03
N GLU A 28 12.15 5.26 -6.79
CA GLU A 28 11.57 3.91 -6.96
C GLU A 28 11.56 3.11 -5.65
N ALA A 29 12.64 3.19 -4.85
CA ALA A 29 12.66 2.59 -3.51
C ALA A 29 11.55 3.17 -2.60
N SER A 30 11.35 4.50 -2.64
CA SER A 30 10.30 5.17 -1.86
C SER A 30 8.90 4.73 -2.30
N LYS A 31 8.66 4.61 -3.61
CA LYS A 31 7.41 4.05 -4.15
C LYS A 31 7.19 2.64 -3.64
N GLN A 32 8.21 1.78 -3.69
CA GLN A 32 8.11 0.40 -3.27
C GLN A 32 7.85 0.25 -1.77
N MET A 33 8.42 1.13 -0.94
CA MET A 33 8.10 1.18 0.50
C MET A 33 6.63 1.52 0.74
N LEU A 34 6.10 2.54 0.06
CA LEU A 34 4.70 2.94 0.23
C LEU A 34 3.73 1.86 -0.30
N PHE A 35 4.07 1.21 -1.42
CA PHE A 35 3.35 0.02 -1.90
C PHE A 35 3.41 -1.15 -0.93
N GLY A 36 4.53 -1.36 -0.25
CA GLY A 36 4.67 -2.39 0.77
C GLY A 36 3.73 -2.17 1.95
N VAL A 37 3.63 -0.94 2.45
CA VAL A 37 2.70 -0.62 3.56
C VAL A 37 1.25 -0.66 3.13
N PHE A 38 0.94 -0.19 1.91
CA PHE A 38 -0.37 -0.37 1.30
C PHE A 38 -0.77 -1.85 1.22
N GLY A 39 0.14 -2.70 0.75
CA GLY A 39 -0.08 -4.15 0.65
C GLY A 39 -0.28 -4.82 2.00
N ASN A 40 0.58 -4.52 2.98
CA ASN A 40 0.44 -5.04 4.34
C ASN A 40 -0.89 -4.64 4.98
N LEU A 41 -1.32 -3.39 4.78
CA LEU A 41 -2.61 -2.91 5.28
C LEU A 41 -3.78 -3.69 4.65
N LEU A 42 -3.80 -3.84 3.32
CA LEU A 42 -4.84 -4.64 2.67
C LEU A 42 -4.84 -6.08 3.18
N ALA A 43 -3.67 -6.69 3.32
CA ALA A 43 -3.59 -8.07 3.74
C ALA A 43 -4.03 -8.26 5.20
N ILE A 44 -3.75 -7.33 6.12
CA ILE A 44 -4.27 -7.43 7.48
C ILE A 44 -5.79 -7.19 7.54
N ILE A 45 -6.34 -6.32 6.68
CA ILE A 45 -7.79 -6.18 6.52
C ILE A 45 -8.40 -7.49 6.00
N GLU A 46 -7.74 -8.18 5.08
CA GLU A 46 -8.14 -9.52 4.65
C GLU A 46 -8.10 -10.52 5.80
N GLU A 47 -7.04 -10.55 6.62
CA GLU A 47 -6.98 -11.44 7.78
C GLU A 47 -8.14 -11.20 8.75
N PHE A 48 -8.49 -9.93 9.01
CA PHE A 48 -9.66 -9.56 9.78
C PHE A 48 -10.95 -10.09 9.14
N GLU A 49 -11.16 -9.81 7.85
CA GLU A 49 -12.32 -10.27 7.08
C GLU A 49 -12.47 -11.79 7.15
N GLN A 50 -11.39 -12.55 6.95
CA GLN A 50 -11.45 -14.01 6.88
C GLN A 50 -11.98 -14.62 8.19
N ARG A 51 -11.73 -13.96 9.32
CA ARG A 51 -12.21 -14.36 10.65
C ARG A 51 -13.66 -13.93 10.91
N THR A 52 -14.14 -12.86 10.28
CA THR A 52 -15.52 -12.38 10.45
C THR A 52 -16.51 -13.07 9.52
N ILE A 53 -16.11 -13.38 8.28
CA ILE A 53 -17.01 -13.96 7.27
C ILE A 53 -16.66 -15.40 6.88
N ASN A 54 -15.81 -16.10 7.66
CA ASN A 54 -15.42 -17.50 7.45
C ASN A 54 -14.92 -17.80 6.03
N GLY A 55 -14.07 -16.93 5.48
CA GLY A 55 -13.37 -17.18 4.21
C GLY A 55 -14.21 -17.13 2.93
N ARG A 56 -15.37 -16.45 2.96
CA ARG A 56 -16.25 -16.28 1.77
C ARG A 56 -15.62 -15.52 0.60
N VAL A 57 -14.51 -14.82 0.81
CA VAL A 57 -13.84 -14.00 -0.22
C VAL A 57 -12.41 -14.50 -0.39
N PRO A 58 -11.88 -14.59 -1.63
CA PRO A 58 -10.50 -15.03 -1.85
C PRO A 58 -9.47 -14.07 -1.22
N ARG A 59 -8.33 -14.62 -0.77
CA ARG A 59 -7.18 -13.83 -0.31
C ARG A 59 -6.35 -13.32 -1.49
N SER A 60 -5.73 -12.16 -1.31
CA SER A 60 -4.68 -11.67 -2.19
C SER A 60 -3.41 -12.53 -2.07
N ALA A 61 -2.51 -12.43 -3.04
CA ALA A 61 -1.20 -13.10 -2.99
C ALA A 61 -0.18 -12.37 -2.10
N ILE A 62 -0.65 -11.55 -1.15
CA ILE A 62 0.20 -10.74 -0.28
C ILE A 62 0.61 -11.59 0.93
N ALA A 63 1.91 -11.77 1.10
CA ALA A 63 2.45 -12.53 2.23
C ALA A 63 2.30 -11.73 3.54
N LEU A 64 1.61 -12.31 4.51
CA LEU A 64 1.54 -11.79 5.87
C LEU A 64 2.35 -12.64 6.84
N PRO A 65 2.95 -12.04 7.89
CA PRO A 65 3.43 -12.80 9.04
C PRO A 65 2.28 -13.57 9.68
N ASP A 66 2.57 -14.75 10.24
CA ASP A 66 1.55 -15.58 10.88
C ASP A 66 0.85 -14.84 12.04
N GLN A 67 -0.48 -14.80 11.98
CA GLN A 67 -1.34 -14.16 12.98
C GLN A 67 -2.23 -15.17 13.73
N LYS A 68 -2.05 -16.48 13.54
CA LYS A 68 -2.93 -17.53 14.10
C LYS A 68 -3.10 -17.50 15.62
N HIS A 69 -2.13 -16.95 16.34
CA HIS A 69 -2.12 -16.89 17.81
C HIS A 69 -2.86 -15.67 18.38
N LYS A 70 -3.26 -14.71 17.54
CA LYS A 70 -3.97 -13.49 17.95
C LYS A 70 -5.47 -13.71 17.91
N ASP A 71 -6.23 -13.06 18.77
CA ASP A 71 -7.69 -13.09 18.71
C ASP A 71 -8.25 -12.05 17.71
N LEU A 72 -9.58 -11.92 17.60
CA LEU A 72 -10.18 -10.97 16.65
C LEU A 72 -9.96 -9.51 17.06
N GLU A 73 -9.91 -9.21 18.36
CA GLU A 73 -9.72 -7.86 18.90
C GLU A 73 -8.29 -7.38 18.67
N ASP A 74 -7.32 -8.29 18.83
CA ASP A 74 -5.93 -8.06 18.49
C ASP A 74 -5.78 -7.71 17.01
N ILE A 75 -6.43 -8.48 16.11
CA ILE A 75 -6.38 -8.19 14.68
C ILE A 75 -7.04 -6.85 14.37
N ARG A 76 -8.18 -6.54 14.99
CA ARG A 76 -8.83 -5.23 14.86
C ARG A 76 -7.87 -4.10 15.23
N SER A 77 -7.23 -4.20 16.39
CA SER A 77 -6.26 -3.23 16.88
C SER A 77 -5.07 -3.07 15.94
N ILE A 78 -4.60 -4.17 15.36
CA ILE A 78 -3.53 -4.15 14.35
C ILE A 78 -4.00 -3.44 13.07
N VAL A 79 -5.21 -3.72 12.57
CA VAL A 79 -5.76 -3.03 11.39
C VAL A 79 -5.80 -1.52 11.63
N GLN A 80 -6.36 -1.08 12.75
CA GLN A 80 -6.44 0.35 13.12
C GLN A 80 -5.04 0.99 13.20
N THR A 81 -4.07 0.27 13.79
CA THR A 81 -2.67 0.71 13.86
C THR A 81 -2.04 0.80 12.46
N GLN A 82 -2.32 -0.14 11.56
CA GLN A 82 -1.81 -0.14 10.18
C GLN A 82 -2.42 1.00 9.36
N ILE A 83 -3.68 1.37 9.59
CA ILE A 83 -4.30 2.54 8.96
C ILE A 83 -3.57 3.83 9.38
N LEU A 84 -3.28 3.98 10.68
CA LEU A 84 -2.50 5.12 11.19
C LEU A 84 -1.07 5.14 10.63
N LEU A 85 -0.43 3.97 10.54
CA LEU A 85 0.90 3.84 9.94
C LEU A 85 0.89 4.24 8.47
N PHE A 86 -0.09 3.77 7.70
CA PHE A 86 -0.24 4.12 6.30
C PHE A 86 -0.51 5.62 6.13
N GLU A 87 -1.39 6.23 6.93
CA GLU A 87 -1.61 7.68 6.94
C GLU A 87 -0.31 8.44 7.18
N THR A 88 0.44 8.03 8.21
CA THR A 88 1.69 8.68 8.59
C THR A 88 2.72 8.62 7.46
N GLN A 89 2.91 7.44 6.86
CA GLN A 89 3.84 7.25 5.75
C GLN A 89 3.39 8.00 4.50
N ASN A 90 2.09 7.94 4.17
CA ASN A 90 1.52 8.69 3.06
C ASN A 90 1.69 10.21 3.24
N ARG A 91 1.64 10.71 4.48
CA ARG A 91 1.87 12.13 4.80
C ARG A 91 3.32 12.55 4.58
N VAL A 92 4.28 11.76 5.06
CA VAL A 92 5.73 12.11 4.97
C VAL A 92 6.36 11.75 3.62
N CYS A 93 5.68 10.93 2.81
CA CYS A 93 6.13 10.59 1.46
C CYS A 93 6.22 11.83 0.56
N LEU A 94 7.28 11.89 -0.26
CA LEU A 94 7.50 12.96 -1.22
C LEU A 94 6.27 13.14 -2.15
N PRO A 95 5.81 14.38 -2.40
CA PRO A 95 4.62 14.63 -3.22
C PRO A 95 4.70 14.01 -4.62
N GLU A 96 5.86 14.06 -5.27
CA GLU A 96 6.11 13.49 -6.60
C GLU A 96 5.99 11.96 -6.62
N VAL A 97 6.45 11.31 -5.54
CA VAL A 97 6.31 9.85 -5.39
C VAL A 97 4.84 9.52 -5.23
N LYS A 98 4.15 10.22 -4.33
CA LYS A 98 2.72 10.02 -4.04
C LYS A 98 1.84 10.21 -5.26
N SER A 99 2.02 11.30 -6.00
CA SER A 99 1.23 11.57 -7.22
C SER A 99 1.40 10.48 -8.28
N SER A 100 2.61 9.89 -8.36
CA SER A 100 2.90 8.84 -9.34
C SER A 100 2.26 7.48 -9.03
N ILE A 101 1.92 7.18 -7.77
CA ILE A 101 1.38 5.87 -7.38
C ILE A 101 -0.03 5.91 -6.77
N ASN A 102 -0.54 7.09 -6.40
CA ASN A 102 -1.87 7.23 -5.81
C ASN A 102 -3.00 6.75 -6.72
N SER A 103 -2.87 6.94 -8.04
CA SER A 103 -3.89 6.47 -8.97
C SER A 103 -4.02 4.94 -8.92
N GLU A 104 -2.89 4.25 -9.00
CA GLU A 104 -2.83 2.78 -8.95
C GLU A 104 -3.33 2.22 -7.60
N MET A 105 -2.95 2.83 -6.48
CA MET A 105 -3.46 2.40 -5.16
C MET A 105 -4.98 2.60 -5.04
N ARG A 106 -5.52 3.69 -5.58
CA ARG A 106 -6.98 3.92 -5.61
C ARG A 106 -7.69 2.88 -6.46
N GLN A 107 -7.20 2.62 -7.68
CA GLN A 107 -7.75 1.58 -8.55
C GLN A 107 -7.78 0.20 -7.85
N ARG A 108 -6.65 -0.20 -7.24
CA ARG A 108 -6.56 -1.46 -6.49
C ARG A 108 -7.51 -1.52 -5.30
N THR A 109 -7.68 -0.40 -4.58
CA THR A 109 -8.63 -0.32 -3.47
C THR A 109 -10.08 -0.49 -3.95
N LEU A 110 -10.45 0.11 -5.09
CA LEU A 110 -11.78 -0.07 -5.68
C LEU A 110 -12.01 -1.51 -6.14
N ILE A 111 -11.04 -2.11 -6.83
CA ILE A 111 -11.12 -3.52 -7.25
C ILE A 111 -11.25 -4.43 -6.03
N TRP A 112 -10.47 -4.19 -4.98
CA TRP A 112 -10.55 -4.95 -3.75
C TRP A 112 -11.96 -4.89 -3.13
N ALA A 113 -12.56 -3.70 -3.06
CA ALA A 113 -13.91 -3.51 -2.56
C ALA A 113 -14.97 -4.17 -3.47
N ALA A 114 -14.77 -4.14 -4.79
CA ALA A 114 -15.68 -4.76 -5.75
C ALA A 114 -15.82 -6.27 -5.55
N VAL A 115 -14.70 -6.95 -5.27
CA VAL A 115 -14.69 -8.41 -5.04
C VAL A 115 -15.57 -8.81 -3.85
N ARG A 116 -15.71 -7.98 -2.81
CA ARG A 116 -16.67 -8.25 -1.73
C ARG A 116 -18.12 -8.15 -2.20
N SER A 117 -18.45 -7.19 -3.05
CA SER A 117 -19.78 -7.07 -3.66
C SER A 117 -20.09 -8.26 -4.58
N GLU A 118 -19.13 -8.71 -5.37
CA GLU A 118 -19.28 -9.89 -6.24
C GLU A 118 -19.55 -11.17 -5.45
N ASN A 119 -18.97 -11.28 -4.25
CA ASN A 119 -19.18 -12.40 -3.34
C ASN A 119 -20.39 -12.21 -2.41
N ASN A 120 -21.26 -11.24 -2.70
CA ASN A 120 -22.50 -10.96 -1.94
C ASN A 120 -22.27 -10.79 -0.43
N VAL A 121 -21.12 -10.21 -0.04
CA VAL A 121 -20.81 -9.93 1.36
C VAL A 121 -21.56 -8.68 1.80
N ALA A 122 -22.28 -8.77 2.92
CA ALA A 122 -22.95 -7.62 3.53
C ALA A 122 -21.94 -6.52 3.89
N LEU A 123 -22.41 -5.27 4.02
CA LEU A 123 -21.56 -4.19 4.51
C LEU A 123 -21.23 -4.43 5.99
N ASP A 124 -19.95 -4.35 6.35
CA ASP A 124 -19.47 -4.55 7.72
C ASP A 124 -18.26 -3.64 8.05
N GLU A 125 -17.64 -3.89 9.20
CA GLU A 125 -16.47 -3.15 9.71
C GLU A 125 -15.27 -3.15 8.73
N THR A 126 -15.08 -4.21 7.95
CA THR A 126 -14.06 -4.31 6.91
C THR A 126 -14.23 -3.20 5.86
N ASP A 127 -15.48 -2.87 5.52
CA ASP A 127 -15.79 -1.84 4.54
C ASP A 127 -15.47 -0.44 5.07
N THR A 128 -15.61 -0.22 6.38
CA THR A 128 -15.15 1.00 7.06
C THR A 128 -13.64 1.16 6.93
N TYR A 129 -12.86 0.09 7.15
CA TYR A 129 -11.39 0.12 7.02
C TYR A 129 -10.93 0.45 5.60
N ILE A 130 -11.59 -0.12 4.60
CA ILE A 130 -11.29 0.16 3.19
C ILE A 130 -11.70 1.58 2.80
N ALA A 131 -12.82 2.08 3.31
CA ALA A 131 -13.21 3.47 3.10
C ALA A 131 -12.24 4.47 3.76
N GLN A 132 -11.70 4.14 4.93
CA GLN A 132 -10.63 4.92 5.58
C GLN A 132 -9.34 4.92 4.76
N LEU A 133 -8.91 3.76 4.25
CA LEU A 133 -7.79 3.66 3.32
C LEU A 133 -7.99 4.54 2.08
N TYR A 134 -9.16 4.45 1.45
CA TYR A 134 -9.48 5.29 0.29
C TYR A 134 -9.48 6.78 0.62
N GLU A 135 -10.03 7.15 1.78
CA GLU A 135 -10.01 8.54 2.23
C GLU A 135 -8.58 9.06 2.44
N ILE A 136 -7.67 8.25 3.00
CA ILE A 136 -6.26 8.62 3.15
C ILE A 136 -5.63 8.86 1.78
N LEU A 137 -5.92 8.03 0.78
CA LEU A 137 -5.39 8.19 -0.58
C LEU A 137 -5.85 9.51 -1.23
N VAL A 138 -7.09 9.94 -0.95
CA VAL A 138 -7.69 11.15 -1.53
C VAL A 138 -7.35 12.42 -0.73
N LYS A 139 -7.56 12.38 0.59
CA LYS A 139 -7.50 13.55 1.48
C LYS A 139 -6.21 13.62 2.29
N GLY A 140 -5.40 12.56 2.29
CA GLY A 140 -4.17 12.45 3.06
C GLY A 140 -4.35 12.13 4.54
N LYS A 141 -5.60 11.99 5.01
CA LYS A 141 -5.93 11.69 6.41
C LYS A 141 -7.31 11.06 6.53
N THR A 142 -7.55 10.36 7.63
CA THR A 142 -8.89 9.87 7.99
C THR A 142 -9.23 10.13 9.46
N LYS A 143 -10.47 9.85 9.84
CA LYS A 143 -10.87 9.83 11.25
C LYS A 143 -10.53 8.46 11.81
N HIS A 144 -9.67 8.45 12.81
CA HIS A 144 -9.34 7.25 13.59
C HIS A 144 -10.33 7.10 14.73
N GLU A 145 -10.72 5.87 15.03
CA GLU A 145 -11.25 5.55 16.34
C GLU A 145 -10.12 5.68 17.36
N CYS A 146 -10.44 6.11 18.57
CA CYS A 146 -9.43 6.32 19.59
C CYS A 146 -8.81 4.95 19.91
N LEU A 147 -7.55 4.74 19.51
CA LEU A 147 -6.80 3.56 19.91
C LEU A 147 -6.91 3.42 21.42
N GLU A 148 -7.26 2.24 21.91
CA GLU A 148 -7.30 1.98 23.34
C GLU A 148 -5.99 2.46 23.98
N LYS A 149 -6.10 2.94 25.23
CA LYS A 149 -4.93 3.45 25.96
C LYS A 149 -3.82 2.40 25.88
N PRO A 150 -2.56 2.81 25.62
CA PRO A 150 -1.46 1.87 25.55
C PRO A 150 -1.47 1.00 26.81
N PRO A 151 -1.15 -0.30 26.70
CA PRO A 151 -1.18 -1.21 27.84
C PRO A 151 -0.38 -0.60 28.99
N LYS A 152 -1.00 -0.54 30.18
CA LYS A 152 -0.40 0.09 31.38
C LYS A 152 0.93 -0.57 31.76
N HIS A 153 1.14 -1.82 31.34
CA HIS A 153 2.36 -2.58 31.52
C HIS A 153 2.77 -3.21 30.20
N VAL A 154 3.98 -2.87 29.73
CA VAL A 154 4.65 -3.54 28.62
C VAL A 154 5.58 -4.57 29.24
N ASN A 155 5.41 -5.85 28.91
CA ASN A 155 6.30 -6.92 29.39
C ASN A 155 7.53 -7.08 28.48
N ASP A 156 8.56 -7.77 28.97
CA ASP A 156 9.81 -7.97 28.23
C ASP A 156 9.62 -8.72 26.91
N GLU A 157 8.59 -9.56 26.82
CA GLU A 157 8.25 -10.30 25.61
C GLU A 157 7.73 -9.37 24.51
N THR A 158 6.79 -8.47 24.84
CA THR A 158 6.32 -7.42 23.93
C THR A 158 7.46 -6.50 23.49
N ILE A 159 8.38 -6.15 24.41
CA ILE A 159 9.57 -5.35 24.06
C ILE A 159 10.44 -6.10 23.04
N ARG A 160 10.74 -7.37 23.31
CA ARG A 160 11.56 -8.22 22.44
C ARG A 160 10.94 -8.38 21.05
N GLU A 161 9.64 -8.64 20.96
CA GLU A 161 8.90 -8.71 19.70
C GLU A 161 8.98 -7.40 18.93
N ASN A 162 8.76 -6.26 19.59
CA ASN A 162 8.88 -4.95 18.97
C ASN A 162 10.30 -4.69 18.43
N PHE A 163 11.34 -5.06 19.18
CA PHE A 163 12.72 -4.97 18.69
C PHE A 163 12.97 -5.86 17.47
N GLN A 164 12.46 -7.10 17.47
CA GLN A 164 12.56 -8.00 16.32
C GLN A 164 11.87 -7.40 15.09
N HIS A 165 10.69 -6.79 15.25
CA HIS A 165 9.99 -6.10 14.16
C HIS A 165 10.79 -4.91 13.61
N ILE A 166 11.40 -4.10 14.48
CA ILE A 166 12.27 -2.99 14.05
C ILE A 166 13.47 -3.51 13.27
N MET A 167 14.13 -4.57 13.77
CA MET A 167 15.30 -5.15 13.11
C MET A 167 14.95 -5.79 11.76
N LYS A 168 13.82 -6.49 11.68
CA LYS A 168 13.29 -7.01 10.42
C LYS A 168 12.99 -5.88 9.44
N GLY A 169 12.32 -4.82 9.88
CA GLY A 169 12.03 -3.66 9.03
C GLY A 169 13.30 -3.01 8.47
N LYS A 170 14.37 -2.89 9.28
CA LYS A 170 15.68 -2.42 8.81
C LYS A 170 16.30 -3.36 7.77
N HIS A 171 16.24 -4.67 8.02
CA HIS A 171 16.73 -5.67 7.09
C HIS A 171 15.99 -5.61 5.75
N ASP A 172 14.66 -5.59 5.78
CA ASP A 172 13.81 -5.53 4.58
C ASP A 172 14.09 -4.25 3.77
N ALA A 173 14.29 -3.11 4.44
CA ALA A 173 14.69 -1.86 3.77
C ALA A 173 16.08 -1.98 3.11
N SER A 174 17.04 -2.64 3.77
CA SER A 174 18.39 -2.87 3.23
C SER A 174 18.34 -3.77 1.99
N VAL A 175 17.61 -4.89 2.06
CA VAL A 175 17.43 -5.81 0.94
C VAL A 175 16.77 -5.11 -0.24
N LEU A 176 15.77 -4.26 0.05
CA LEU A 176 15.10 -3.48 -0.98
C LEU A 176 16.06 -2.51 -1.67
N ASP A 177 16.83 -1.74 -0.89
CA ASP A 177 17.84 -0.81 -1.41
C ASP A 177 18.91 -1.53 -2.24
N GLU A 178 19.41 -2.67 -1.77
CA GLU A 178 20.34 -3.53 -2.52
C GLU A 178 19.74 -3.99 -3.86
N SER A 179 18.46 -4.34 -3.89
CA SER A 179 17.79 -4.77 -5.12
C SER A 179 17.69 -3.65 -6.16
N PHE A 180 17.47 -2.39 -5.74
CA PHE A 180 17.48 -1.22 -6.64
C PHE A 180 18.89 -0.73 -6.96
N LYS A 181 19.88 -1.04 -6.12
CA LYS A 181 21.30 -0.85 -6.44
C LYS A 181 21.75 -1.80 -7.54
N ALA A 182 21.32 -3.06 -7.48
CA ALA A 182 21.66 -4.11 -8.43
C ALA A 182 21.07 -3.87 -9.83
N ASP A 183 19.82 -3.37 -9.91
CA ASP A 183 19.16 -3.05 -11.18
C ASP A 183 18.65 -1.61 -11.22
N SER A 184 19.37 -0.76 -11.97
CA SER A 184 19.01 0.64 -12.18
C SER A 184 17.73 0.88 -13.01
N ARG A 185 17.20 -0.15 -13.67
CA ARG A 185 15.94 -0.09 -14.45
C ARG A 185 14.76 -0.65 -13.69
N LYS A 186 14.98 -1.27 -12.52
CA LYS A 186 13.92 -1.80 -11.67
C LYS A 186 12.95 -0.68 -11.32
N LYS A 187 11.66 -0.92 -11.57
CA LYS A 187 10.56 -0.04 -11.17
C LYS A 187 9.85 -0.62 -9.97
N ALA A 188 9.30 0.25 -9.14
CA ALA A 188 8.40 -0.15 -8.09
C ALA A 188 7.17 -0.83 -8.68
N THR A 189 6.70 -1.87 -7.99
CA THR A 189 5.51 -2.63 -8.37
C THR A 189 4.54 -2.65 -7.21
N ALA A 190 3.29 -2.36 -7.49
CA ALA A 190 2.24 -2.45 -6.49
C ALA A 190 1.95 -3.92 -6.14
N PRO A 191 1.49 -4.19 -4.91
CA PRO A 191 1.22 -5.55 -4.46
C PRO A 191 0.13 -6.21 -5.30
N ALA A 192 0.26 -7.53 -5.51
CA ALA A 192 -0.75 -8.33 -6.19
C ALA A 192 -2.01 -8.50 -5.31
N THR A 193 -2.87 -7.49 -5.34
CA THR A 193 -4.19 -7.48 -4.70
C THR A 193 -5.16 -8.39 -5.43
N ARG A 194 -6.32 -8.64 -4.79
CA ARG A 194 -7.49 -9.26 -5.42
C ARG A 194 -7.73 -8.72 -6.83
N GLN A 195 -8.13 -9.62 -7.71
CA GLN A 195 -8.58 -9.30 -9.05
C GLN A 195 -10.09 -9.48 -9.12
N SER A 196 -10.75 -8.63 -9.88
CA SER A 196 -12.17 -8.76 -10.19
C SER A 196 -12.32 -9.28 -11.61
N SER A 197 -13.28 -10.19 -11.82
CA SER A 197 -13.69 -10.60 -13.16
C SER A 197 -14.78 -9.71 -13.75
N ASN A 198 -15.22 -8.70 -13.01
CA ASN A 198 -16.33 -7.82 -13.39
C ASN A 198 -15.81 -6.60 -14.16
N GLU A 199 -16.34 -6.38 -15.37
CA GLU A 199 -16.02 -5.21 -16.20
C GLU A 199 -16.42 -3.86 -15.56
N HIS A 200 -17.29 -3.90 -14.55
CA HIS A 200 -17.72 -2.74 -13.76
C HIS A 200 -17.13 -2.72 -12.34
N ALA A 201 -16.00 -3.37 -12.12
CA ALA A 201 -15.33 -3.45 -10.82
C ALA A 201 -15.19 -2.08 -10.14
N TYR A 202 -14.71 -1.06 -10.86
CA TYR A 202 -14.55 0.28 -10.28
C TYR A 202 -15.86 0.87 -9.76
N ARG A 203 -16.95 0.69 -10.50
CA ARG A 203 -18.28 1.16 -10.10
C ARG A 203 -18.80 0.42 -8.89
N LEU A 204 -18.65 -0.91 -8.85
CA LEU A 204 -19.05 -1.73 -7.70
C LEU A 204 -18.27 -1.38 -6.43
N GLY A 205 -16.94 -1.24 -6.56
CA GLY A 205 -16.07 -0.83 -5.47
C GLY A 205 -16.43 0.56 -4.93
N ALA A 206 -16.67 1.51 -5.83
CA ALA A 206 -17.09 2.86 -5.47
C ALA A 206 -18.44 2.88 -4.74
N GLN A 207 -19.44 2.16 -5.27
CA GLN A 207 -20.76 2.03 -4.63
C GLN A 207 -20.64 1.44 -3.22
N ARG A 208 -19.79 0.43 -3.04
CA ARG A 208 -19.56 -0.19 -1.74
C ARG A 208 -18.96 0.81 -0.73
N ILE A 209 -17.92 1.55 -1.13
CA ILE A 209 -17.31 2.59 -0.28
C ILE A 209 -18.32 3.71 0.03
N MET A 210 -19.12 4.15 -0.94
CA MET A 210 -20.18 5.15 -0.70
C MET A 210 -21.24 4.66 0.29
N GLY A 211 -21.47 3.34 0.37
CA GLY A 211 -22.39 2.72 1.33
C GLY A 211 -22.02 3.00 2.79
N VAL A 212 -20.73 3.14 3.09
CA VAL A 212 -20.22 3.46 4.45
C VAL A 212 -19.76 4.91 4.59
N LYS A 213 -19.36 5.56 3.49
CA LYS A 213 -18.72 6.88 3.53
C LYS A 213 -19.17 7.79 2.38
N LYS A 214 -20.36 8.37 2.54
CA LYS A 214 -21.05 9.18 1.52
C LYS A 214 -20.33 10.47 1.14
N ASP A 215 -19.51 11.06 2.02
CA ASP A 215 -18.79 12.29 1.75
C ASP A 215 -17.67 12.13 0.68
N LEU A 216 -17.35 10.89 0.29
CA LEU A 216 -16.44 10.57 -0.81
C LEU A 216 -17.12 10.49 -2.18
N GLU A 217 -18.46 10.58 -2.26
CA GLU A 217 -19.25 10.32 -3.47
C GLU A 217 -18.71 11.07 -4.70
N LYS A 218 -18.52 12.39 -4.59
CA LYS A 218 -18.07 13.21 -5.73
C LYS A 218 -16.71 12.76 -6.26
N VAL A 219 -15.78 12.39 -5.38
CA VAL A 219 -14.44 11.95 -5.78
C VAL A 219 -14.51 10.56 -6.41
N LEU A 220 -15.26 9.64 -5.79
CA LEU A 220 -15.45 8.28 -6.29
C LEU A 220 -16.09 8.26 -7.68
N GLN A 221 -17.12 9.08 -7.93
CA GLN A 221 -17.73 9.20 -9.24
C GLN A 221 -16.77 9.72 -10.31
N ASN A 222 -15.87 10.65 -9.95
CA ASN A 222 -14.85 11.15 -10.86
C ASN A 222 -13.78 10.08 -11.15
N ASP A 223 -13.33 9.38 -10.12
CA ASP A 223 -12.33 8.32 -10.25
C ASP A 223 -12.86 7.14 -11.09
N VAL A 224 -14.12 6.73 -10.92
CA VAL A 224 -14.75 5.71 -11.77
C VAL A 224 -14.73 6.13 -13.24
N LYS A 225 -15.14 7.36 -13.57
CA LYS A 225 -15.12 7.88 -14.95
C LYS A 225 -13.71 7.89 -15.53
N LEU A 226 -12.72 8.28 -14.72
CA LEU A 226 -11.32 8.32 -15.13
C LEU A 226 -10.79 6.91 -15.45
N PHE A 227 -10.98 5.96 -14.53
CA PHE A 227 -10.42 4.62 -14.64
C PHE A 227 -11.12 3.76 -15.69
N GLU A 228 -12.45 3.90 -15.86
CA GLU A 228 -13.16 3.24 -16.96
C GLU A 228 -12.68 3.76 -18.33
N LYS A 229 -12.34 5.05 -18.44
CA LYS A 229 -11.77 5.62 -19.67
C LYS A 229 -10.37 5.09 -19.95
N GLU A 230 -9.50 4.99 -18.94
CA GLU A 230 -8.15 4.45 -19.07
C GLU A 230 -8.16 3.01 -19.62
N VAL A 231 -9.02 2.14 -19.07
CA VAL A 231 -9.18 0.76 -19.54
C VAL A 231 -9.69 0.69 -21.00
N MET A 232 -10.62 1.57 -21.38
CA MET A 232 -11.09 1.62 -22.78
C MET A 232 -9.98 2.03 -23.75
N MET A 233 -9.09 2.95 -23.36
CA MET A 233 -7.97 3.37 -24.22
C MET A 233 -6.94 2.24 -24.37
N GLU A 234 -6.56 1.57 -23.29
CA GLU A 234 -5.60 0.45 -23.34
C GLU A 234 -6.09 -0.74 -24.17
N THR A 235 -7.40 -1.02 -24.15
CA THR A 235 -8.01 -2.08 -24.96
C THR A 235 -8.20 -1.70 -26.43
N SER A 236 -8.17 -0.40 -26.76
CA SER A 236 -8.26 0.10 -28.13
C SER A 236 -6.91 0.03 -28.85
N ASP A 237 -5.80 0.25 -28.14
CA ASP A 237 -4.44 0.18 -28.71
C ASP A 237 -3.97 -1.27 -29.00
N LEU A 238 -4.74 -2.26 -28.56
CA LEU A 238 -4.48 -3.70 -28.77
C LEU A 238 -5.36 -4.31 -29.89
N ARG A 239 -6.17 -3.51 -30.59
CA ARG A 239 -7.01 -3.94 -31.73
C ARG A 239 -6.54 -3.31 -33.04
#